data_AF-V4BS90-F1
#
_entry.id   AF-V4BS90-F1
#
_cell.length_a   1.000
_cell.length_b   1.000
_cell.length_c   1.000
_cell.angle_alpha   90.00
_cell.angle_beta   90.00
_cell.angle_gamma   90.00
#
_symmetry.space_group_name_H-M   'P 1'
#
loop_
_entity.id
_entity.type
_entity.pdbx_description
1 polymer ?
#
loop_
_entity_poly.entity_id
_entity_poly.type
_entity_poly.pdbx_seq_one_letter_code
_entity_poly.pdbx_strand_id
1 'polypeptide(L)'
;MHTNLDVLALKEEDVTKFLVCGTHLGATNCNHQMKQYVFKKNLMVFISSTYEKLGKNFYLLPELSPLPCGQRAILKFATYIGATSIAGRFVPGTFTNQIQAAYREPRLIVATDPRTDHQPITEASYINAPIIS
;
A
#
# COMPACT_ATOMS: atom_id res chain seq x y z
N MET A 1 -17.47 -13.29 0.08
CA MET A 1 -18.39 -12.89 -1.02
C MET A 1 -17.53 -12.36 -2.16
N HIS A 2 -17.27 -13.18 -3.17
CA HIS A 2 -16.55 -12.76 -4.37
C HIS A 2 -17.48 -11.89 -5.23
N THR A 3 -17.01 -10.71 -5.60
CA THR A 3 -17.62 -9.92 -6.66
C THR A 3 -17.29 -10.61 -7.99
N ASN A 4 -18.23 -11.41 -8.50
CA ASN A 4 -18.20 -11.99 -9.85
C ASN A 4 -18.34 -10.88 -10.91
N LEU A 5 -17.28 -10.11 -11.12
CA LEU A 5 -17.18 -9.17 -12.22
C LEU A 5 -16.05 -9.67 -13.12
N ASP A 6 -16.40 -10.37 -14.21
CA ASP A 6 -15.45 -10.87 -15.21
C ASP A 6 -14.52 -9.77 -15.75
N VAL A 7 -14.97 -8.52 -15.72
CA VAL A 7 -14.19 -7.34 -16.15
C VAL A 7 -12.98 -7.08 -15.25
N LEU A 8 -13.05 -7.44 -13.97
CA LEU A 8 -11.98 -7.29 -12.98
C LEU A 8 -11.22 -8.60 -12.76
N ALA A 9 -11.43 -9.61 -13.61
CA ALA A 9 -10.68 -10.86 -13.53
C ALA A 9 -9.21 -10.64 -13.93
N LEU A 10 -8.33 -11.43 -13.32
CA LEU A 10 -6.90 -11.41 -13.58
C LEU A 10 -6.63 -11.85 -15.03
N LYS A 11 -6.05 -10.96 -15.85
CA LYS A 11 -5.66 -11.27 -17.22
C LYS A 11 -4.29 -11.94 -17.26
N GLU A 12 -4.05 -12.81 -18.25
CA GLU A 12 -2.77 -13.50 -18.43
C GLU A 12 -1.60 -12.51 -18.59
N GLU A 13 -1.82 -11.39 -19.30
CA GLU A 13 -0.83 -10.33 -19.45
C GLU A 13 -0.38 -9.74 -18.11
N ASP A 14 -1.29 -9.55 -17.17
CA ASP A 14 -0.95 -8.98 -15.86
C ASP A 14 -0.22 -10.00 -14.98
N VAL A 15 -0.58 -11.29 -15.09
CA VAL A 15 0.16 -12.39 -14.44
C VAL A 15 1.62 -12.40 -14.90
N THR A 16 1.87 -12.28 -16.21
CA THR A 16 3.25 -12.26 -16.72
C THR A 16 4.05 -11.08 -16.16
N LYS A 17 3.45 -9.89 -16.06
CA LYS A 17 4.10 -8.73 -15.44
C LYS A 17 4.43 -8.98 -13.95
N PHE A 18 3.51 -9.58 -13.19
CA PHE A 18 3.77 -9.94 -11.78
C PHE A 18 4.92 -10.95 -11.63
N LEU A 19 5.00 -11.94 -12.53
CA LEU A 19 6.09 -12.90 -12.54
C LEU A 19 7.43 -12.25 -12.88
N VAL A 20 7.48 -11.40 -13.91
CA VAL A 20 8.68 -10.66 -14.32
C VAL A 20 9.17 -9.71 -13.23
N CYS A 21 8.25 -9.02 -12.55
CA CYS A 21 8.58 -8.13 -11.44
C CYS A 21 8.95 -8.88 -10.14
N GLY A 22 8.86 -10.22 -10.11
CA GLY A 22 9.21 -11.01 -8.94
C GLY A 22 8.28 -10.85 -7.73
N THR A 23 7.07 -10.32 -7.92
CA THR A 23 6.14 -10.00 -6.80
C THR A 23 5.60 -11.23 -6.08
N HIS A 24 5.75 -12.41 -6.70
CA HIS A 24 5.38 -13.70 -6.12
C HIS A 24 6.40 -14.19 -5.07
N LEU A 25 7.59 -13.59 -5.01
CA LEU A 25 8.65 -13.94 -4.06
C LEU A 25 8.50 -13.12 -2.77
N GLY A 26 8.33 -13.79 -1.64
CA GLY A 26 8.28 -13.17 -0.31
C GLY A 26 9.61 -13.17 0.44
N ALA A 27 9.61 -12.55 1.63
CA ALA A 27 10.74 -12.56 2.56
C ALA A 27 10.85 -13.92 3.30
N THR A 28 12.00 -14.22 3.91
CA THR A 28 12.27 -15.50 4.61
C THR A 28 11.37 -15.78 5.83
N ASN A 29 10.76 -14.75 6.41
CA ASN A 29 9.94 -14.86 7.61
C ASN A 29 8.49 -14.45 7.30
N CYS A 30 7.52 -15.23 7.81
CA CYS A 30 6.09 -14.94 7.65
C CYS A 30 5.43 -14.61 8.99
N ASN A 31 4.75 -13.46 9.05
CA ASN A 31 3.87 -13.13 10.17
C ASN A 31 2.65 -14.06 10.21
N HIS A 32 2.11 -14.31 11.41
CA HIS A 32 0.95 -15.21 11.59
C HIS A 32 -0.27 -14.77 10.77
N GLN A 33 -0.58 -13.46 10.77
CA GLN A 33 -1.69 -12.88 10.00
C GLN A 33 -1.48 -12.94 8.48
N MET A 34 -0.24 -13.06 8.02
CA MET A 34 0.13 -13.13 6.60
C MET A 34 0.07 -14.56 6.04
N LYS A 35 -0.07 -15.59 6.89
CA LYS A 35 -0.08 -17.00 6.48
C LYS A 35 -1.15 -17.32 5.43
N GLN A 36 -2.31 -16.67 5.53
CA GLN A 36 -3.42 -16.82 4.57
C GLN A 36 -3.07 -16.38 3.13
N TYR A 37 -2.00 -15.59 2.94
CA TYR A 37 -1.54 -15.12 1.63
C TYR A 37 -0.36 -15.93 1.06
N VAL A 38 0.17 -16.87 1.84
CA VAL A 38 1.31 -17.71 1.44
C VAL A 38 0.78 -19.00 0.81
N PHE A 39 1.16 -19.24 -0.45
CA PHE A 39 0.77 -20.42 -1.21
C PHE A 39 1.59 -21.66 -0.84
N LYS A 40 2.91 -21.53 -0.72
CA LYS A 40 3.84 -22.65 -0.43
C LYS A 40 4.92 -22.22 0.57
N LYS A 41 5.45 -23.17 1.33
CA LYS A 41 6.47 -22.95 2.40
C LYS A 41 7.70 -22.13 1.95
N ASN A 42 8.02 -22.08 0.66
CA ASN A 42 9.06 -21.20 0.10
C ASN A 42 8.55 -19.77 -0.14
N LEU A 43 7.67 -19.29 0.75
CA LEU A 43 7.15 -17.91 0.84
C LEU A 43 6.67 -17.33 -0.50
N MET A 44 6.07 -18.18 -1.30
CA MET A 44 5.45 -17.78 -2.56
C MET A 44 4.10 -17.14 -2.24
N VAL A 45 3.91 -15.86 -2.58
CA VAL A 45 2.66 -15.14 -2.32
C VAL A 45 1.65 -15.46 -3.42
N PHE A 46 0.39 -15.68 -3.05
CA PHE A 46 -0.66 -16.00 -4.02
C PHE A 46 -1.06 -14.76 -4.83
N ILE A 47 -0.76 -14.77 -6.13
CA ILE A 47 -0.98 -13.62 -7.05
C ILE A 47 -2.47 -13.25 -7.13
N SER A 48 -3.37 -14.23 -7.13
CA SER A 48 -4.81 -13.95 -7.18
C SER A 48 -5.31 -13.25 -5.90
N SER A 49 -4.83 -13.64 -4.72
CA SER A 49 -5.17 -12.97 -3.46
C SER A 49 -4.61 -11.55 -3.38
N THR A 50 -3.41 -11.31 -3.95
CA THR A 50 -2.86 -9.94 -4.00
C THR A 50 -3.63 -9.06 -4.96
N TYR A 51 -4.03 -9.60 -6.12
CA TYR A 51 -4.79 -8.85 -7.11
C TYR A 51 -6.19 -8.50 -6.61
N GLU A 52 -6.86 -9.43 -5.93
CA GLU A 52 -8.17 -9.16 -5.34
C GLU A 52 -8.13 -8.04 -4.29
N LYS A 53 -7.06 -7.97 -3.50
CA LYS A 53 -6.87 -6.88 -2.54
C LYS A 53 -6.58 -5.56 -3.24
N LEU A 54 -5.74 -5.56 -4.26
CA LEU A 54 -5.46 -4.39 -5.08
C LEU A 54 -6.77 -3.83 -5.68
N GLY A 55 -7.61 -4.69 -6.26
CA GLY A 55 -8.89 -4.29 -6.83
C GLY A 55 -9.88 -3.70 -5.81
N LYS A 56 -9.91 -4.22 -4.58
CA LYS A 56 -10.78 -3.70 -3.50
C LYS A 56 -10.31 -2.35 -2.95
N ASN A 57 -9.00 -2.15 -2.89
CA ASN A 57 -8.40 -0.98 -2.25
C ASN A 57 -8.21 0.21 -3.22
N PHE A 58 -8.32 -0.01 -4.54
CA PHE A 58 -8.05 0.99 -5.57
C PHE A 58 -8.95 2.25 -5.49
N TYR A 59 -10.19 2.11 -4.99
CA TYR A 59 -11.19 3.18 -5.05
C TYR A 59 -11.07 4.26 -3.95
N LEU A 60 -10.07 4.18 -3.06
CA LEU A 60 -10.13 4.96 -1.81
C LEU A 60 -9.02 6.01 -1.60
N LEU A 61 -8.00 6.14 -2.46
CA LEU A 61 -6.65 6.63 -2.10
C LEU A 61 -6.38 8.16 -2.19
N PRO A 62 -6.10 8.88 -1.07
CA PRO A 62 -5.65 10.27 -1.09
C PRO A 62 -4.19 10.53 -0.67
N GLU A 63 -3.52 9.68 0.14
CA GLU A 63 -2.12 9.91 0.56
C GLU A 63 -1.24 8.65 0.56
N LEU A 64 0.01 8.75 0.09
CA LEU A 64 0.98 7.64 0.02
C LEU A 64 2.24 7.92 0.85
N SER A 65 2.69 6.94 1.64
CA SER A 65 3.94 6.95 2.40
C SER A 65 5.15 6.43 1.60
N PRO A 66 6.40 6.71 2.03
CA PRO A 66 7.60 6.49 1.21
C PRO A 66 8.50 5.30 1.59
N LEU A 67 8.87 4.49 0.58
CA LEU A 67 10.08 3.65 0.57
C LEU A 67 11.26 4.39 -0.11
N PRO A 68 12.54 4.15 0.27
CA PRO A 68 13.71 4.65 -0.46
C PRO A 68 13.71 4.24 -1.95
N CYS A 69 13.28 3.01 -2.24
CA CYS A 69 13.13 2.49 -3.61
C CYS A 69 11.78 2.80 -4.27
N GLY A 70 10.84 3.42 -3.54
CA GLY A 70 9.46 3.67 -3.98
C GLY A 70 9.09 5.14 -4.23
N GLN A 71 9.95 6.10 -3.86
CA GLN A 71 9.63 7.55 -3.91
C GLN A 71 9.14 8.01 -5.28
N ARG A 72 9.81 7.57 -6.36
CA ARG A 72 9.41 7.92 -7.73
C ARG A 72 8.08 7.30 -8.14
N ALA A 73 7.79 6.09 -7.67
CA ALA A 73 6.53 5.42 -7.96
C ALA A 73 5.37 6.16 -7.31
N ILE A 74 5.54 6.59 -6.06
CA ILE A 74 4.56 7.36 -5.29
C ILE A 74 4.28 8.71 -5.96
N LEU A 75 5.32 9.45 -6.35
CA LEU A 75 5.16 10.73 -7.05
C LEU A 75 4.40 10.57 -8.36
N LYS A 76 4.75 9.57 -9.17
CA LYS A 76 4.03 9.28 -10.42
C LYS A 76 2.58 8.88 -10.15
N PHE A 77 2.36 7.97 -9.20
CA PHE A 77 1.03 7.48 -8.84
C PHE A 77 0.12 8.63 -8.37
N ALA A 78 0.63 9.47 -7.47
CA ALA A 78 -0.06 10.65 -6.98
C ALA A 78 -0.39 11.64 -8.10
N THR A 79 0.52 11.84 -9.06
CA THR A 79 0.28 12.72 -10.22
C THR A 79 -0.86 12.20 -11.11
N TYR A 80 -0.93 10.89 -11.37
CA TYR A 80 -1.98 10.31 -12.21
C TYR A 80 -3.35 10.27 -11.54
N ILE A 81 -3.41 10.19 -10.21
CA ILE A 81 -4.66 10.08 -9.44
C ILE A 81 -5.12 11.45 -8.89
N GLY A 82 -4.22 12.43 -8.81
CA GLY A 82 -4.47 13.72 -8.15
C GLY A 82 -4.40 13.64 -6.61
N ALA A 83 -3.69 12.65 -6.08
CA ALA A 83 -3.50 12.43 -4.65
C ALA A 83 -2.32 13.26 -4.09
N THR A 84 -2.29 13.48 -2.77
CA THR A 84 -1.18 14.18 -2.12
C THR A 84 -0.10 13.18 -1.67
N SER A 85 1.03 13.16 -2.38
CA SER A 85 2.16 12.32 -1.97
C SER A 85 2.98 12.94 -0.84
N ILE A 86 3.50 12.09 0.05
CA ILE A 86 4.58 12.44 0.97
C ILE A 86 5.80 11.60 0.59
N ALA A 87 6.68 12.17 -0.22
CA ALA A 87 7.93 11.51 -0.63
C ALA A 87 9.08 11.92 0.30
N GLY A 88 9.92 10.97 0.71
CA GLY A 88 11.10 11.24 1.54
C GLY A 88 10.88 10.94 3.02
N ARG A 89 11.57 11.66 3.90
CA ARG A 89 11.44 11.41 5.35
C ARG A 89 10.11 11.99 5.86
N PHE A 90 9.28 11.16 6.47
CA PHE A 90 8.09 11.63 7.18
C PHE A 90 8.49 12.49 8.39
N VAL A 91 7.90 13.68 8.51
CA VAL A 91 8.17 14.58 9.63
C VAL A 91 7.17 14.25 10.75
N PRO A 92 7.63 13.94 11.98
CA PRO A 92 6.70 13.67 13.06
C PRO A 92 5.85 14.89 13.38
N GLY A 93 4.56 14.69 13.60
CA GLY A 93 3.57 15.76 13.82
C GLY A 93 2.90 16.27 12.56
N THR A 94 3.18 15.68 11.38
CA THR A 94 2.57 16.10 10.11
C THR A 94 1.05 15.97 10.14
N PHE A 95 0.49 14.98 10.84
CA PHE A 95 -0.97 14.80 10.92
C PHE A 95 -1.61 15.38 12.17
N THR A 96 -0.83 15.68 13.21
CA THR A 96 -1.37 16.09 14.52
C THR A 96 -1.09 17.55 14.87
N ASN A 97 -0.03 18.16 14.32
CA ASN A 97 0.38 19.52 14.66
C ASN A 97 -0.10 20.54 13.63
N GLN A 98 -1.23 21.20 13.93
CA GLN A 98 -1.84 22.23 13.09
C GLN A 98 -0.97 23.48 12.85
N ILE A 99 0.01 23.75 13.72
CA ILE A 99 0.89 24.92 13.60
C ILE A 99 1.96 24.70 12.52
N GLN A 100 2.26 23.44 12.20
CA GLN A 100 3.31 23.10 11.25
C GLN A 100 2.92 23.47 9.82
N ALA A 101 3.82 24.11 9.07
CA ALA A 101 3.57 24.51 7.68
C ALA A 101 3.26 23.32 6.73
N ALA A 102 3.73 22.13 7.09
CA ALA A 102 3.51 20.89 6.33
C ALA A 102 2.32 20.07 6.86
N TYR A 103 1.48 20.64 7.72
CA TYR A 103 0.32 19.94 8.29
C TYR A 103 -0.64 19.43 7.21
N ARG A 104 -1.12 18.19 7.38
CA ARG A 104 -2.12 17.57 6.51
C ARG A 104 -3.13 16.77 7.32
N GLU A 105 -4.39 16.79 6.90
CA GLU A 105 -5.45 15.95 7.46
C GLU A 105 -5.96 14.95 6.41
N PRO A 106 -5.25 13.81 6.22
CA PRO A 106 -5.71 12.79 5.30
C PRO A 106 -6.97 12.10 5.79
N ARG A 107 -7.89 11.83 4.85
CA ARG A 107 -9.08 10.99 5.09
C ARG A 107 -8.81 9.51 4.92
N LEU A 108 -7.68 9.15 4.32
CA LEU A 108 -7.16 7.78 4.20
C LEU A 108 -5.67 7.87 3.90
N ILE A 109 -4.91 6.92 4.43
CA ILE A 109 -3.47 6.81 4.20
C ILE A 109 -3.17 5.45 3.57
N VAL A 110 -2.27 5.46 2.61
CA VAL A 110 -1.72 4.28 1.95
C VAL A 110 -0.27 4.18 2.37
N ALA A 111 0.02 3.20 3.21
CA ALA A 111 1.37 2.90 3.62
C ALA A 111 2.03 1.89 2.67
N THR A 112 3.32 2.07 2.38
CA THR A 112 4.07 1.15 1.51
C THR A 112 4.70 -0.01 2.25
N ASP A 113 5.23 0.22 3.45
CA ASP A 113 5.69 -0.85 4.35
C ASP A 113 5.40 -0.43 5.80
N PRO A 114 4.62 -1.20 6.57
CA PRO A 114 4.25 -0.82 7.92
C PRO A 114 5.44 -0.81 8.88
N ARG A 115 6.57 -1.43 8.53
CA ARG A 115 7.78 -1.44 9.36
C ARG A 115 8.54 -0.12 9.25
N THR A 116 8.75 0.38 8.03
CA THR A 116 9.44 1.65 7.82
C THR A 116 8.53 2.83 8.09
N ASP A 117 7.25 2.69 7.76
CA ASP A 117 6.25 3.76 7.82
C ASP A 117 5.42 3.71 9.11
N HIS A 118 6.00 3.21 10.20
CA HIS A 118 5.31 3.12 11.49
C HIS A 118 4.91 4.50 12.03
N GLN A 119 5.68 5.56 11.72
CA GLN A 119 5.39 6.93 12.17
C GLN A 119 4.07 7.50 11.60
N PRO A 120 3.82 7.50 10.26
CA PRO A 120 2.52 7.92 9.75
C PRO A 120 1.39 6.99 10.20
N ILE A 121 1.65 5.71 10.46
CA ILE A 121 0.63 4.76 10.95
C ILE A 121 0.18 5.09 12.38
N THR A 122 1.11 5.44 13.26
CA THR A 122 0.77 5.86 14.64
C THR A 122 0.03 7.19 14.62
N GLU A 123 0.47 8.13 13.78
CA GLU A 123 -0.20 9.43 13.67
C GLU A 123 -1.59 9.35 13.04
N ALA A 124 -1.78 8.49 12.04
CA ALA A 124 -3.09 8.17 11.47
C ALA A 124 -4.10 7.70 12.53
N SER A 125 -3.61 6.93 13.52
CA SER A 125 -4.44 6.42 14.61
C SER A 125 -4.93 7.54 15.53
N TYR A 126 -4.21 8.66 15.65
CA TYR A 126 -4.64 9.81 16.45
C TYR A 126 -5.76 10.61 15.78
N ILE A 127 -5.79 10.64 14.45
CA ILE A 127 -6.80 11.37 13.66
C ILE A 127 -7.96 10.48 13.18
N ASN A 128 -8.01 9.21 13.60
CA ASN A 128 -8.97 8.19 13.16
C ASN A 128 -9.02 8.01 11.62
N ALA A 129 -7.88 8.18 10.95
CA ALA A 129 -7.81 7.97 9.50
C ALA A 129 -7.61 6.47 9.20
N PRO A 130 -8.38 5.89 8.26
CA PRO A 130 -8.16 4.52 7.80
C PRO A 130 -6.80 4.38 7.09
N ILE A 131 -6.21 3.19 7.19
CA ILE A 131 -4.86 2.89 6.66
C ILE A 131 -4.94 1.63 5.80
N ILE A 132 -4.33 1.68 4.62
CA ILE A 132 -4.12 0.53 3.73
C ILE A 132 -2.62 0.29 3.63
N SER A 133 -2.18 -0.95 3.85
CA SER A 133 -0.77 -1.36 3.75
C SER A 133 -0.63 -2.75 3.18
#